data_AF-A0AAV7I6F4-F1
#
_entry.id   AF-A0AAV7I6F4-F1
#
_cell.length_a   1.000
_cell.length_b   1.000
_cell.length_c   1.000
_cell.angle_alpha   90.00
_cell.angle_beta   90.00
_cell.angle_gamma   90.00
#
_symmetry.space_group_name_H-M   'P 1'
#
loop_
_entity.id
_entity.type
_entity.pdbx_description
1 polymer ?
#
loop_
_entity_poly.entity_id
_entity_poly.type
_entity_poly.pdbx_seq_one_letter_code
_entity_poly.pdbx_strand_id
1 'polypeptide(L)'
;MAEQEVYLRFSNYIEIIILATLLLGYFYCRYKLSYWKKRGVSQFRKTNLIFGDYKNGILFRTAPGYHLAELYYEAPENVPYIGFYIFHKPRLLLKDPKIIKQILFRDSENFNDRYYAGSPQKDSFGMKNLFGLKNPVNEAANDRGVKIIDAQDLNYKYGADLIGNIALGVKTDSFKYPNSDYTKFFMSFFRGFRRMIALVTVFFIPKLVEIFSTRILFDSTYLQKVFQDSIKSREESRSKRGDYVDSIIELENDKQSPLWKFEGENLFFQSGLFFSGLESSTTTATVVLMELAQNKEYQDRAREDVKKADAEYGWIFEAFDNMKYLDLCIAEGVRLYPPVVHLDRYTCQD
;
A
#
# COMPACT_ATOMS: atom_id res chain seq x y z
N MET A 1 -17.73 -48.95 -37.67
CA MET A 1 -19.04 -48.49 -37.16
C MET A 1 -19.11 -48.56 -35.64
N ALA A 2 -18.87 -49.72 -35.00
CA ALA A 2 -18.93 -49.85 -33.53
C ALA A 2 -17.95 -48.94 -32.76
N GLU A 3 -16.69 -48.81 -33.20
CA GLU A 3 -15.72 -47.90 -32.55
C GLU A 3 -16.15 -46.42 -32.65
N GLN A 4 -16.76 -46.04 -33.76
CA GLN A 4 -17.20 -44.67 -34.02
C GLN A 4 -18.40 -44.30 -33.12
N GLU A 5 -19.31 -45.23 -32.87
CA GLU A 5 -20.39 -45.06 -31.89
C GLU A 5 -19.88 -44.96 -30.45
N VAL A 6 -18.85 -45.74 -30.08
CA VAL A 6 -18.23 -45.68 -28.75
C VAL A 6 -17.57 -44.33 -28.52
N TYR A 7 -16.83 -43.81 -29.52
CA TYR A 7 -16.25 -42.46 -29.46
C TYR A 7 -17.31 -41.36 -29.34
N LEU A 8 -18.38 -41.44 -30.12
CA LEU A 8 -19.50 -40.49 -30.06
C LEU A 8 -20.18 -40.50 -28.67
N ARG A 9 -20.43 -41.68 -28.10
CA ARG A 9 -20.98 -41.81 -26.74
C ARG A 9 -20.03 -41.24 -25.69
N PHE A 10 -18.74 -41.54 -25.78
CA PHE A 10 -17.73 -41.03 -24.85
C PHE A 10 -17.60 -39.50 -24.91
N SER A 11 -17.61 -38.91 -26.12
CA SER A 11 -17.65 -37.45 -26.32
C SER A 11 -18.88 -36.83 -25.68
N ASN A 12 -20.06 -37.41 -25.89
CA ASN A 12 -21.30 -36.92 -25.30
C ASN A 12 -21.27 -36.96 -23.76
N TYR A 13 -20.70 -38.01 -23.15
CA TYR A 13 -20.54 -38.08 -21.70
C TYR A 13 -19.61 -36.98 -21.17
N ILE A 14 -18.50 -36.71 -21.85
CA ILE A 14 -17.59 -35.61 -21.48
C ILE A 14 -18.32 -34.26 -21.54
N GLU A 15 -19.08 -34.01 -22.62
CA GLU A 15 -19.85 -32.77 -22.77
C GLU A 15 -20.90 -32.61 -21.66
N ILE A 16 -21.64 -33.68 -21.32
CA ILE A 16 -22.61 -33.68 -20.23
C ILE A 16 -21.92 -33.39 -18.89
N ILE A 17 -20.77 -33.99 -18.61
CA ILE A 17 -20.01 -33.77 -17.37
C ILE A 17 -19.52 -32.31 -17.30
N ILE A 18 -18.99 -31.77 -18.40
CA ILE A 18 -18.57 -30.36 -18.47
C ILE A 18 -19.76 -29.44 -18.21
N LEU A 19 -20.90 -29.68 -18.87
CA LEU A 19 -22.11 -28.87 -18.69
C LEU A 19 -22.65 -28.95 -17.26
N ALA A 20 -22.72 -30.15 -16.68
CA ALA A 20 -23.14 -30.36 -15.30
C ALA A 20 -22.21 -29.65 -14.32
N THR A 21 -20.89 -29.70 -14.55
CA THR A 21 -19.88 -29.03 -13.74
C THR A 21 -20.01 -27.51 -13.84
N LEU A 22 -20.22 -26.96 -15.04
CA LEU A 22 -20.45 -25.53 -15.25
C LEU A 22 -21.74 -25.05 -14.59
N LEU A 23 -22.82 -25.85 -14.65
CA LEU A 23 -24.09 -25.54 -13.99
C LEU A 23 -23.95 -25.57 -12.46
N LEU A 24 -23.31 -26.60 -11.90
CA LEU A 24 -23.01 -26.68 -10.47
C LEU A 24 -22.16 -25.49 -10.02
N GLY A 25 -21.13 -25.15 -10.80
CA GLY A 25 -20.30 -23.97 -10.56
C GLY A 25 -21.13 -22.68 -10.59
N TYR A 26 -21.99 -22.51 -11.59
CA TYR A 26 -22.90 -21.35 -11.69
C TYR A 26 -23.81 -21.23 -10.46
N PHE A 27 -24.49 -22.30 -10.05
CA PHE A 27 -25.35 -22.28 -8.87
C PHE A 27 -24.57 -22.05 -7.58
N TYR A 28 -23.38 -22.62 -7.44
CA TYR A 28 -22.50 -22.38 -6.29
C TYR A 28 -22.08 -20.92 -6.20
N CYS A 29 -21.65 -20.30 -7.31
CA CYS A 29 -21.30 -18.88 -7.34
C CYS A 29 -22.51 -18.00 -6.97
N ARG A 30 -23.70 -18.28 -7.53
CA ARG A 30 -24.94 -17.57 -7.17
C ARG A 30 -25.32 -17.76 -5.70
N TYR A 31 -25.12 -18.96 -5.14
CA TYR A 31 -25.34 -19.25 -3.73
C TYR A 31 -24.42 -18.42 -2.84
N LYS A 32 -23.13 -18.29 -3.18
CA LYS A 32 -22.16 -17.45 -2.46
C LYS A 32 -22.51 -15.96 -2.53
N LEU A 33 -22.90 -15.48 -3.71
CA LEU A 33 -23.29 -14.08 -3.95
C LEU A 33 -24.70 -13.70 -3.41
N SER A 34 -25.33 -14.60 -2.66
CA SER A 34 -26.62 -14.36 -1.97
C SER A 34 -26.48 -14.21 -0.45
N TYR A 35 -25.25 -14.18 0.07
CA TYR A 35 -24.95 -14.08 1.50
C TYR A 35 -25.69 -12.93 2.20
N TRP A 36 -25.60 -11.71 1.65
CA TRP A 36 -26.24 -10.52 2.24
C TRP A 36 -27.75 -10.57 2.14
N LYS A 37 -28.29 -10.96 0.97
CA LYS A 37 -29.73 -11.16 0.76
C LYS A 37 -30.34 -12.12 1.79
N LYS A 38 -29.66 -13.23 2.10
CA LYS A 38 -30.11 -14.22 3.11
C LYS A 38 -30.14 -13.67 4.53
N ARG A 39 -29.36 -12.62 4.82
CA ARG A 39 -29.26 -11.96 6.13
C ARG A 39 -30.10 -10.69 6.23
N GLY A 40 -30.93 -10.40 5.21
CA GLY A 40 -31.73 -9.18 5.16
C GLY A 40 -30.92 -7.89 4.94
N VAL A 41 -29.64 -8.00 4.55
CA VAL A 41 -28.78 -6.85 4.25
C VAL A 41 -28.93 -6.48 2.77
N SER A 42 -29.11 -5.20 2.48
CA SER A 42 -29.14 -4.70 1.10
C SER A 42 -27.81 -4.95 0.38
N GLN A 43 -27.88 -5.32 -0.89
CA GLN A 43 -26.71 -5.49 -1.77
C GLN A 43 -27.01 -4.93 -3.16
N PHE A 44 -25.96 -4.72 -3.97
CA PHE A 44 -26.10 -4.21 -5.34
C PHE A 44 -26.95 -5.15 -6.24
N ARG A 45 -27.68 -4.56 -7.18
CA ARG A 45 -28.60 -5.31 -8.07
C ARG A 45 -27.85 -6.18 -9.09
N LYS A 46 -26.71 -5.71 -9.57
CA LYS A 46 -25.93 -6.36 -10.63
C LYS A 46 -24.54 -6.77 -10.14
N THR A 47 -24.47 -7.89 -9.43
CA THR A 47 -23.20 -8.48 -9.01
C THR A 47 -22.62 -9.39 -10.09
N ASN A 48 -21.36 -9.19 -10.49
CA ASN A 48 -20.69 -10.06 -11.45
C ASN A 48 -20.49 -11.47 -10.86
N LEU A 49 -20.71 -12.50 -11.67
CA LEU A 49 -20.64 -13.90 -11.22
C LEU A 49 -19.27 -14.30 -10.65
N ILE A 50 -18.17 -13.77 -11.20
CA ILE A 50 -16.80 -14.18 -10.83
C ILE A 50 -16.16 -13.15 -9.91
N PHE A 51 -16.24 -11.87 -10.29
CA PHE A 51 -15.49 -10.78 -9.64
C PHE A 51 -16.28 -10.05 -8.55
N GLY A 52 -17.57 -10.37 -8.37
CA GLY A 52 -18.44 -9.64 -7.47
C GLY A 52 -18.78 -8.23 -7.99
N ASP A 53 -18.93 -7.28 -7.09
CA ASP A 53 -19.23 -5.88 -7.45
C ASP A 53 -17.96 -5.08 -7.78
N TYR A 54 -16.77 -5.65 -7.52
CA TYR A 54 -15.49 -4.94 -7.59
C TYR A 54 -14.65 -5.25 -8.85
N LYS A 55 -15.31 -5.64 -9.95
CA LYS A 55 -14.65 -6.12 -11.18
C LYS A 55 -13.68 -5.10 -11.78
N ASN A 56 -14.09 -3.84 -11.91
CA ASN A 56 -13.28 -2.84 -12.60
C ASN A 56 -12.05 -2.44 -11.77
N GLY A 57 -12.19 -2.42 -10.44
CA GLY A 57 -11.07 -2.23 -9.52
C GLY A 57 -10.05 -3.38 -9.58
N ILE A 58 -10.51 -4.64 -9.65
CA ILE A 58 -9.61 -5.81 -9.79
C ILE A 58 -8.88 -5.82 -11.13
N LEU A 59 -9.59 -5.46 -12.22
CA LEU A 59 -9.02 -5.42 -13.56
C LEU A 59 -8.25 -4.12 -13.86
N PHE A 60 -8.11 -3.22 -12.87
CA PHE A 60 -7.52 -1.88 -13.03
C PHE A 60 -8.09 -1.07 -14.21
N ARG A 61 -9.36 -1.31 -14.56
CA ARG A 61 -10.10 -0.45 -15.51
C ARG A 61 -10.48 0.88 -14.87
N THR A 62 -10.64 0.87 -13.56
CA THR A 62 -10.74 2.05 -12.71
C THR A 62 -9.71 1.89 -11.58
N ALA A 63 -9.20 3.00 -11.05
CA ALA A 63 -8.33 2.95 -9.88
C ALA A 63 -9.11 2.30 -8.72
N PRO A 64 -8.53 1.35 -7.95
CA PRO A 64 -9.27 0.64 -6.91
C PRO A 64 -10.00 1.57 -5.93
N GLY A 65 -9.33 2.60 -5.40
CA GLY A 65 -9.96 3.57 -4.50
C GLY A 65 -11.13 4.32 -5.14
N TYR A 66 -10.96 4.74 -6.39
CA TYR A 66 -12.02 5.39 -7.15
C TYR A 66 -13.21 4.45 -7.35
N HIS A 67 -12.96 3.16 -7.61
CA HIS A 67 -14.03 2.18 -7.76
C HIS A 67 -14.81 1.94 -6.45
N LEU A 68 -14.15 1.96 -5.29
CA LEU A 68 -14.85 1.95 -3.99
C LEU A 68 -15.72 3.19 -3.82
N ALA A 69 -15.25 4.36 -4.25
CA ALA A 69 -16.04 5.58 -4.22
C ALA A 69 -17.26 5.49 -5.16
N GLU A 70 -17.12 4.93 -6.37
CA GLU A 70 -18.26 4.66 -7.26
C GLU A 70 -19.32 3.79 -6.59
N LEU A 71 -18.91 2.70 -5.92
CA LEU A 71 -19.84 1.85 -5.16
C LEU A 71 -20.51 2.63 -4.00
N TYR A 72 -19.77 3.49 -3.31
CA TYR A 72 -20.31 4.34 -2.25
C TYR A 72 -21.41 5.28 -2.77
N TYR A 73 -21.20 5.89 -3.93
CA TYR A 73 -22.15 6.82 -4.56
C TYR A 73 -23.32 6.09 -5.25
N GLU A 74 -23.12 4.88 -5.78
CA GLU A 74 -24.20 4.05 -6.33
C GLU A 74 -25.10 3.47 -5.22
N ALA A 75 -24.56 3.28 -4.01
CA ALA A 75 -25.32 2.80 -2.87
C ALA A 75 -26.43 3.80 -2.48
N PRO A 76 -27.63 3.32 -2.09
CA PRO A 76 -28.74 4.20 -1.68
C PRO A 76 -28.30 5.22 -0.62
N GLU A 77 -28.83 6.45 -0.66
CA GLU A 77 -28.43 7.51 0.27
C GLU A 77 -28.79 7.16 1.73
N ASN A 78 -29.98 6.61 1.95
CA ASN A 78 -30.54 6.38 3.28
C ASN A 78 -30.24 4.99 3.86
N VAL A 79 -29.12 4.36 3.50
CA VAL A 79 -28.67 3.11 4.14
C VAL A 79 -27.39 3.33 4.93
N PRO A 80 -27.31 2.85 6.18
CA PRO A 80 -26.13 3.05 7.02
C PRO A 80 -24.94 2.17 6.59
N TYR A 81 -25.22 1.11 5.84
CA TYR A 81 -24.25 0.22 5.22
C TYR A 81 -24.89 -0.52 4.04
N ILE A 82 -24.06 -1.07 3.15
CA ILE A 82 -24.48 -1.94 2.06
C ILE A 82 -23.53 -3.13 1.92
N GLY A 83 -24.08 -4.31 1.66
CA GLY A 83 -23.31 -5.51 1.36
C GLY A 83 -22.84 -5.51 -0.08
N PHE A 84 -21.56 -5.82 -0.29
CA PHE A 84 -20.98 -6.00 -1.62
C PHE A 84 -20.04 -7.21 -1.62
N TYR A 85 -19.55 -7.57 -2.80
CA TYR A 85 -18.64 -8.71 -2.97
C TYR A 85 -17.37 -8.30 -3.69
N ILE A 86 -16.24 -8.75 -3.16
CA ILE A 86 -14.99 -8.84 -3.91
C ILE A 86 -14.79 -10.32 -4.21
N PHE A 87 -14.81 -10.69 -5.49
CA PHE A 87 -15.01 -12.08 -5.91
C PHE A 87 -16.27 -12.67 -5.25
N HIS A 88 -16.11 -13.74 -4.46
CA HIS A 88 -17.18 -14.41 -3.73
C HIS A 88 -17.13 -14.13 -2.22
N LYS A 89 -16.27 -13.21 -1.77
CA LYS A 89 -16.15 -12.85 -0.36
C LYS A 89 -17.13 -11.71 -0.04
N PRO A 90 -18.07 -11.89 0.90
CA PRO A 90 -18.95 -10.82 1.33
C PRO A 90 -18.14 -9.76 2.07
N ARG A 91 -18.41 -8.49 1.76
CA ARG A 91 -17.84 -7.30 2.38
C ARG A 91 -18.97 -6.33 2.72
N LEU A 92 -18.80 -5.57 3.79
CA LEU A 92 -19.76 -4.55 4.20
C LEU A 92 -19.13 -3.18 3.96
N LEU A 93 -19.78 -2.35 3.14
CA LEU A 93 -19.39 -0.96 2.94
C LEU A 93 -20.18 -0.11 3.92
N LEU A 94 -19.48 0.53 4.86
CA LEU A 94 -20.09 1.38 5.88
C LEU A 94 -20.26 2.80 5.36
N LYS A 95 -21.41 3.42 5.65
CA LYS A 95 -21.73 4.80 5.27
C LYS A 95 -22.02 5.70 6.49
N ASP A 96 -22.61 5.15 7.55
CA ASP A 96 -22.95 5.92 8.76
C ASP A 96 -21.71 6.15 9.65
N PRO A 97 -21.30 7.42 9.91
CA PRO A 97 -20.20 7.73 10.80
C PRO A 97 -20.34 7.15 12.21
N LYS A 98 -21.57 6.97 12.72
CA LYS A 98 -21.81 6.36 14.04
C LYS A 98 -21.37 4.90 14.07
N ILE A 99 -21.70 4.15 13.01
CA ILE A 99 -21.32 2.73 12.88
C ILE A 99 -19.81 2.63 12.64
N ILE A 100 -19.26 3.49 11.78
CA ILE A 100 -17.81 3.56 11.56
C ILE A 100 -17.09 3.81 12.88
N LYS A 101 -17.55 4.77 13.69
CA LYS A 101 -16.97 5.06 15.01
C LYS A 101 -17.11 3.89 15.97
N GLN A 102 -18.24 3.18 15.95
CA GLN A 102 -18.44 2.00 16.77
C GLN A 102 -17.42 0.92 16.41
N ILE A 103 -17.30 0.55 15.13
CA ILE A 103 -16.39 -0.50 14.65
C ILE A 103 -14.92 -0.14 14.87
N LEU A 104 -14.54 1.11 14.62
CA LEU A 104 -13.13 1.52 14.71
C LEU A 104 -12.65 1.77 16.14
N PHE A 105 -13.54 2.14 17.07
CA PHE A 105 -13.15 2.56 18.43
C PHE A 105 -13.80 1.76 19.55
N ARG A 106 -15.13 1.54 19.51
CA ARG A 106 -15.85 0.93 20.64
C ARG A 106 -15.68 -0.58 20.65
N ASP A 107 -15.80 -1.19 19.47
CA ASP A 107 -15.78 -2.63 19.30
C ASP A 107 -14.46 -3.08 18.67
N SER A 108 -13.39 -2.28 18.81
CA SER A 108 -12.10 -2.57 18.18
C SER A 108 -11.60 -3.96 18.53
N GLU A 109 -11.86 -4.44 19.76
CA GLU A 109 -11.54 -5.81 20.20
C GLU A 109 -12.07 -6.91 19.27
N ASN A 110 -13.26 -6.71 18.69
CA ASN A 110 -13.89 -7.63 17.75
C ASN A 110 -13.48 -7.38 16.29
N PHE A 111 -12.76 -6.29 16.02
CA PHE A 111 -12.34 -5.83 14.70
C PHE A 111 -10.83 -5.55 14.61
N ASN A 112 -10.01 -6.13 15.48
CA ASN A 112 -8.59 -5.76 15.59
C ASN A 112 -7.78 -6.12 14.32
N ASP A 113 -8.22 -7.15 13.61
CA ASP A 113 -7.48 -7.69 12.47
C ASP A 113 -7.72 -6.88 11.20
N ARG A 114 -6.62 -6.61 10.48
CA ARG A 114 -6.63 -6.05 9.13
C ARG A 114 -6.42 -7.16 8.12
N TYR A 115 -7.04 -7.07 6.94
CA TYR A 115 -6.98 -8.12 5.93
C TYR A 115 -5.56 -8.36 5.38
N TYR A 116 -4.66 -7.38 5.51
CA TYR A 116 -3.26 -7.47 5.10
C TYR A 116 -2.33 -8.08 6.18
N ALA A 117 -2.75 -8.14 7.44
CA ALA A 117 -1.88 -8.52 8.56
C ALA A 117 -2.03 -10.01 8.93
N GLY A 118 -1.24 -10.89 8.28
CA GLY A 118 -1.12 -12.31 8.64
C GLY A 118 0.33 -12.80 8.52
N SER A 119 0.82 -13.54 9.52
CA SER A 119 2.20 -14.05 9.71
C SER A 119 2.50 -15.41 9.02
N PRO A 120 3.76 -15.85 8.82
CA PRO A 120 5.05 -15.14 8.76
C PRO A 120 5.64 -15.06 7.32
N GLN A 121 6.22 -13.91 6.96
CA GLN A 121 6.71 -13.54 5.61
C GLN A 121 8.26 -13.69 5.47
N LYS A 122 8.77 -14.20 4.33
CA LYS A 122 10.22 -14.35 4.04
C LYS A 122 10.50 -14.32 2.53
N ASP A 123 11.27 -13.35 1.96
CA ASP A 123 11.58 -13.43 0.51
C ASP A 123 12.69 -12.69 -0.28
N SER A 124 13.06 -13.28 -1.45
CA SER A 124 14.13 -12.94 -2.42
C SER A 124 13.77 -12.98 -3.94
N PHE A 125 14.55 -12.20 -4.71
CA PHE A 125 14.61 -11.87 -6.15
C PHE A 125 14.48 -12.93 -7.28
N GLY A 126 14.16 -12.41 -8.48
CA GLY A 126 14.82 -12.73 -9.78
C GLY A 126 14.01 -13.60 -10.75
N MET A 127 13.99 -13.45 -12.08
CA MET A 127 14.62 -12.57 -13.06
C MET A 127 13.89 -12.83 -14.41
N LYS A 128 14.16 -11.97 -15.41
CA LYS A 128 13.91 -12.10 -16.88
C LYS A 128 12.72 -11.32 -17.48
N ASN A 129 13.00 -10.03 -17.70
CA ASN A 129 12.90 -9.28 -18.97
C ASN A 129 11.69 -8.37 -19.32
N LEU A 130 12.03 -7.35 -20.12
CA LEU A 130 11.28 -6.58 -21.13
C LEU A 130 10.26 -5.47 -20.78
N PHE A 131 10.51 -4.65 -19.76
CA PHE A 131 9.97 -3.26 -19.69
C PHE A 131 11.07 -2.21 -19.48
N GLY A 132 12.30 -2.54 -19.91
CA GLY A 132 13.40 -1.60 -19.97
C GLY A 132 13.18 -0.54 -21.03
N LEU A 133 12.95 0.70 -20.59
CA LEU A 133 13.38 1.91 -21.28
C LEU A 133 13.97 2.89 -20.24
N LYS A 134 15.08 3.55 -20.60
CA LYS A 134 15.82 4.50 -19.74
C LYS A 134 15.61 5.95 -20.21
N ASN A 135 15.68 6.81 -19.18
CA ASN A 135 15.68 8.27 -19.09
C ASN A 135 16.64 8.99 -20.09
N PRO A 136 16.40 10.27 -20.40
CA PRO A 136 17.03 11.31 -19.57
C PRO A 136 16.19 12.59 -19.41
N VAL A 137 16.21 13.19 -18.22
CA VAL A 137 16.00 14.64 -18.08
C VAL A 137 17.28 15.25 -17.53
N ASN A 138 18.26 15.41 -18.42
CA ASN A 138 19.12 16.58 -18.35
C ASN A 138 18.34 17.70 -19.05
N GLU A 139 17.52 18.43 -18.31
CA GLU A 139 17.00 19.69 -18.82
C GLU A 139 17.90 20.82 -18.33
N ALA A 140 18.51 21.48 -19.30
CA ALA A 140 19.21 22.74 -19.12
C ALA A 140 18.31 23.70 -18.34
N ALA A 141 18.89 24.44 -17.40
CA ALA A 141 18.26 25.67 -16.98
C ALA A 141 18.09 26.52 -18.25
N ASN A 142 16.85 26.91 -18.58
CA ASN A 142 16.65 27.91 -19.61
C ASN A 142 17.40 29.19 -19.20
N ASP A 143 17.75 30.08 -20.14
CA ASP A 143 18.52 31.34 -19.92
C ASP A 143 17.97 32.29 -18.84
N ARG A 144 16.85 31.94 -18.20
CA ARG A 144 16.18 32.62 -17.09
C ARG A 144 16.37 31.95 -15.71
N GLY A 145 17.15 30.88 -15.61
CA GLY A 145 17.41 30.18 -14.33
C GLY A 145 16.24 29.33 -13.80
N VAL A 146 15.25 28.99 -14.65
CA VAL A 146 14.10 28.15 -14.28
C VAL A 146 14.39 26.68 -14.65
N LYS A 147 14.13 25.77 -13.71
CA LYS A 147 14.28 24.32 -13.90
C LYS A 147 12.94 23.62 -13.73
N ILE A 148 12.53 22.83 -14.73
CA ILE A 148 11.37 21.95 -14.63
C ILE A 148 11.79 20.75 -13.78
N ILE A 149 10.94 20.40 -12.81
CA ILE A 149 11.18 19.29 -11.88
C ILE A 149 9.93 18.41 -11.83
N ASP A 150 10.15 17.10 -11.80
CA ASP A 150 9.12 16.13 -11.46
C ASP A 150 9.02 16.10 -9.92
N ALA A 151 7.91 16.61 -9.38
CA ALA A 151 7.67 16.67 -7.95
C ALA A 151 7.61 15.27 -7.32
N GLN A 152 7.16 14.26 -8.06
CA GLN A 152 7.11 12.88 -7.58
C GLN A 152 8.53 12.34 -7.46
N ASP A 153 9.34 12.40 -8.53
CA ASP A 153 10.75 11.94 -8.50
C ASP A 153 11.56 12.64 -7.40
N LEU A 154 11.37 13.95 -7.23
CA LEU A 154 11.98 14.74 -6.15
C LEU A 154 11.64 14.16 -4.78
N ASN A 155 10.35 13.97 -4.49
CA ASN A 155 9.89 13.47 -3.20
C ASN A 155 10.31 12.02 -2.95
N TYR A 156 10.34 11.16 -3.97
CA TYR A 156 10.84 9.79 -3.83
C TYR A 156 12.34 9.74 -3.50
N LYS A 157 13.17 10.57 -4.14
CA LYS A 157 14.61 10.65 -3.82
C LYS A 157 14.83 11.15 -2.40
N TYR A 158 14.13 12.21 -2.01
CA TYR A 158 14.20 12.75 -0.65
C TYR A 158 13.75 11.72 0.39
N GLY A 159 12.59 11.10 0.17
CA GLY A 159 12.06 10.12 1.10
C GLY A 159 12.94 8.86 1.19
N ALA A 160 13.53 8.41 0.08
CA ALA A 160 14.50 7.32 0.10
C ALA A 160 15.69 7.70 1.00
N ASP A 161 16.31 8.85 0.78
CA ASP A 161 17.46 9.28 1.58
C ASP A 161 17.12 9.48 3.07
N LEU A 162 15.90 9.96 3.37
CA LEU A 162 15.38 10.07 4.73
C LEU A 162 15.28 8.70 5.40
N ILE A 163 14.73 7.69 4.72
CA ILE A 163 14.61 6.33 5.25
C ILE A 163 15.98 5.68 5.39
N GLY A 164 16.89 5.88 4.44
CA GLY A 164 18.27 5.42 4.56
C GLY A 164 18.91 5.95 5.84
N ASN A 165 18.72 7.23 6.11
CA ASN A 165 19.31 7.86 7.27
C ASN A 165 18.69 7.43 8.60
N ILE A 166 17.35 7.36 8.66
CA ILE A 166 16.61 7.08 9.89
C ILE A 166 16.51 5.58 10.13
N ALA A 167 15.96 4.82 9.18
CA ALA A 167 15.62 3.41 9.38
C ALA A 167 16.83 2.47 9.28
N LEU A 168 17.84 2.85 8.50
CA LEU A 168 19.02 2.03 8.22
C LEU A 168 20.30 2.64 8.81
N GLY A 169 20.25 3.87 9.31
CA GLY A 169 21.41 4.54 9.89
C GLY A 169 22.52 4.87 8.89
N VAL A 170 22.23 4.92 7.59
CA VAL A 170 23.21 5.16 6.52
C VAL A 170 22.94 6.49 5.83
N LYS A 171 24.01 7.25 5.56
CA LYS A 171 23.90 8.48 4.77
C LYS A 171 23.92 8.13 3.29
N THR A 172 22.82 8.39 2.60
CA THR A 172 22.70 8.22 1.15
C THR A 172 22.45 9.57 0.48
N ASP A 173 22.72 9.64 -0.82
CA ASP A 173 22.50 10.83 -1.64
C ASP A 173 21.99 10.38 -3.02
N SER A 174 20.68 10.18 -3.10
CA SER A 174 19.97 9.73 -4.29
C SER A 174 19.87 10.83 -5.36
N PHE A 175 20.14 12.09 -4.99
CA PHE A 175 20.20 13.21 -5.91
C PHE A 175 21.51 13.22 -6.69
N LYS A 176 22.64 13.01 -6.01
CA LYS A 176 23.97 12.96 -6.62
C LYS A 176 24.26 11.62 -7.28
N TYR A 177 23.76 10.51 -6.71
CA TYR A 177 24.03 9.15 -7.18
C TYR A 177 22.74 8.42 -7.57
N PRO A 178 21.98 8.89 -8.58
CA PRO A 178 20.67 8.34 -8.93
C PRO A 178 20.71 6.89 -9.46
N ASN A 179 21.90 6.42 -9.84
CA ASN A 179 22.13 5.06 -10.34
C ASN A 179 22.79 4.14 -9.29
N SER A 180 22.91 4.57 -8.03
CA SER A 180 23.39 3.72 -6.96
C SER A 180 22.47 2.51 -6.76
N ASP A 181 23.02 1.42 -6.23
CA ASP A 181 22.22 0.21 -5.95
C ASP A 181 21.10 0.51 -4.96
N TYR A 182 21.37 1.39 -4.00
CA TYR A 182 20.39 1.90 -3.04
C TYR A 182 19.22 2.64 -3.72
N THR A 183 19.51 3.64 -4.56
CA THR A 183 18.45 4.42 -5.23
C THR A 183 17.65 3.55 -6.18
N LYS A 184 18.30 2.65 -6.93
CA LYS A 184 17.62 1.68 -7.80
C LYS A 184 16.70 0.75 -7.01
N PHE A 185 17.19 0.24 -5.87
CA PHE A 185 16.41 -0.60 -4.97
C PHE A 185 15.12 0.11 -4.55
N PHE A 186 15.23 1.32 -4.00
CA PHE A 186 14.08 2.07 -3.48
C PHE A 186 13.08 2.43 -4.57
N MET A 187 13.56 2.88 -5.73
CA MET A 187 12.69 3.23 -6.86
C MET A 187 11.98 2.00 -7.44
N SER A 188 12.58 0.81 -7.32
CA SER A 188 11.98 -0.45 -7.77
C SER A 188 10.93 -1.02 -6.81
N PHE A 189 10.95 -0.64 -5.53
CA PHE A 189 10.06 -1.19 -4.50
C PHE A 189 8.58 -0.80 -4.72
N PHE A 190 8.33 0.44 -5.17
CA PHE A 190 6.97 0.98 -5.27
C PHE A 190 6.37 0.94 -6.69
N ARG A 191 7.13 0.50 -7.70
CA ARG A 191 6.72 0.61 -9.12
C ARG A 191 6.77 -0.73 -9.86
N GLY A 192 5.79 -0.95 -10.73
CA GLY A 192 5.82 -2.02 -11.75
C GLY A 192 4.63 -3.00 -11.71
N PHE A 193 4.48 -3.75 -12.80
CA PHE A 193 3.39 -4.74 -12.97
C PHE A 193 3.40 -5.85 -11.90
N ARG A 194 4.59 -6.24 -11.41
CA ARG A 194 4.72 -7.19 -10.29
C ARG A 194 4.18 -6.61 -9.00
N ARG A 195 4.47 -5.34 -8.68
CA ARG A 195 3.88 -4.62 -7.54
C ARG A 195 2.36 -4.54 -7.69
N MET A 196 1.84 -4.33 -8.90
CA MET A 196 0.40 -4.31 -9.15
C MET A 196 -0.25 -5.68 -8.88
N ILE A 197 0.34 -6.77 -9.38
CA ILE A 197 -0.13 -8.14 -9.08
C ILE A 197 -0.01 -8.43 -7.58
N ALA A 198 1.15 -8.13 -6.99
CA ALA A 198 1.41 -8.23 -5.56
C ALA A 198 0.33 -7.55 -4.73
N LEU A 199 0.00 -6.29 -5.03
CA LEU A 199 -1.07 -5.54 -4.37
C LEU A 199 -2.41 -6.27 -4.54
N VAL A 200 -2.76 -6.73 -5.75
CA VAL A 200 -4.01 -7.49 -5.94
C VAL A 200 -4.04 -8.77 -5.13
N THR A 201 -2.94 -9.53 -5.14
CA THR A 201 -2.83 -10.79 -4.44
C THR A 201 -2.93 -10.57 -2.94
N VAL A 202 -2.21 -9.59 -2.37
CA VAL A 202 -2.28 -9.38 -0.92
C VAL A 202 -3.62 -8.77 -0.49
N PHE A 203 -4.12 -7.75 -1.20
CA PHE A 203 -5.36 -7.06 -0.81
C PHE A 203 -6.64 -7.82 -1.14
N PHE A 204 -6.64 -8.70 -2.15
CA PHE A 204 -7.86 -9.39 -2.57
C PHE A 204 -7.78 -10.92 -2.41
N ILE A 205 -6.60 -11.53 -2.53
CA ILE A 205 -6.44 -13.00 -2.52
C ILE A 205 -5.26 -13.48 -1.63
N PRO A 206 -5.26 -13.18 -0.31
CA PRO A 206 -4.14 -13.45 0.58
C PRO A 206 -3.75 -14.94 0.65
N LYS A 207 -4.71 -15.85 0.44
CA LYS A 207 -4.45 -17.30 0.35
C LYS A 207 -3.48 -17.69 -0.76
N LEU A 208 -3.41 -16.90 -1.85
CA LEU A 208 -2.39 -17.14 -2.87
C LEU A 208 -1.00 -16.72 -2.40
N VAL A 209 -0.89 -15.74 -1.51
CA VAL A 209 0.39 -15.35 -0.89
C VAL A 209 0.93 -16.47 0.00
N GLU A 210 0.04 -17.15 0.75
CA GLU A 210 0.39 -18.33 1.56
C GLU A 210 0.96 -19.47 0.72
N ILE A 211 0.49 -19.62 -0.53
CA ILE A 211 0.92 -20.68 -1.46
C ILE A 211 2.19 -20.31 -2.22
N PHE A 212 2.27 -19.07 -2.72
CA PHE A 212 3.34 -18.64 -3.63
C PHE A 212 4.51 -17.90 -2.95
N SER A 213 4.43 -17.67 -1.63
CA SER A 213 5.38 -16.88 -0.85
C SER A 213 5.51 -15.42 -1.32
N THR A 214 6.16 -14.63 -0.50
CA THR A 214 6.47 -13.20 -0.66
C THR A 214 7.42 -12.81 -1.80
N ARG A 215 7.97 -13.76 -2.60
CA ARG A 215 9.10 -13.56 -3.57
C ARG A 215 8.65 -12.62 -4.66
N ILE A 216 7.34 -12.66 -4.86
CA ILE A 216 6.55 -11.93 -5.82
C ILE A 216 6.48 -10.43 -5.46
N LEU A 217 6.61 -10.06 -4.18
CA LEU A 217 6.37 -8.70 -3.69
C LEU A 217 7.64 -7.83 -3.76
N PHE A 218 8.76 -8.26 -3.15
CA PHE A 218 10.04 -7.53 -3.16
C PHE A 218 11.21 -8.45 -2.74
N ASP A 219 12.43 -8.13 -3.19
CA ASP A 219 13.66 -8.69 -2.59
C ASP A 219 14.12 -7.76 -1.49
N SER A 220 14.49 -8.32 -0.33
CA SER A 220 15.01 -7.54 0.79
C SER A 220 16.49 -7.75 1.06
N THR A 221 17.13 -8.65 0.30
CA THR A 221 18.51 -9.10 0.54
C THR A 221 19.49 -7.95 0.62
N TYR A 222 19.38 -6.96 -0.28
CA TYR A 222 20.23 -5.78 -0.26
C TYR A 222 20.03 -4.94 1.01
N LEU A 223 18.78 -4.65 1.39
CA LEU A 223 18.49 -3.85 2.57
C LEU A 223 18.84 -4.55 3.87
N GLN A 224 18.59 -5.85 3.95
CA GLN A 224 18.99 -6.67 5.09
C GLN A 224 20.50 -6.60 5.29
N LYS A 225 21.27 -6.72 4.20
CA LYS A 225 22.72 -6.57 4.25
C LYS A 225 23.14 -5.18 4.75
N VAL A 226 22.58 -4.11 4.16
CA VAL A 226 22.87 -2.73 4.59
C VAL A 226 22.55 -2.52 6.07
N PHE A 227 21.43 -3.07 6.53
CA PHE A 227 21.00 -2.98 7.92
C PHE A 227 21.94 -3.74 8.86
N GLN A 228 22.29 -4.98 8.52
CA GLN A 228 23.24 -5.79 9.29
C GLN A 228 24.62 -5.14 9.36
N ASP A 229 25.13 -4.61 8.25
CA ASP A 229 26.40 -3.89 8.20
C ASP A 229 26.37 -2.65 9.11
N SER A 230 25.23 -1.95 9.17
CA SER A 230 24.99 -0.77 10.03
C SER A 230 24.95 -1.11 11.52
N ILE A 231 24.34 -2.23 11.90
CA ILE A 231 24.35 -2.74 13.28
C ILE A 231 25.77 -3.15 13.67
N LYS A 232 26.40 -4.01 12.87
CA LYS A 232 27.74 -4.54 13.14
C LYS A 232 28.77 -3.42 13.30
N SER A 233 28.71 -2.40 12.43
CA SER A 233 29.59 -1.24 12.52
C SER A 233 29.40 -0.46 13.84
N ARG A 234 28.17 -0.34 14.37
CA ARG A 234 27.90 0.30 15.67
C ARG A 234 28.42 -0.52 16.84
N GLU A 235 28.21 -1.83 16.82
CA GLU A 235 28.69 -2.74 17.86
C GLU A 235 30.23 -2.75 17.95
N GLU A 236 30.91 -2.80 16.80
CA GLU A 236 32.38 -2.77 16.71
C GLU A 236 32.96 -1.42 17.14
N SER A 237 32.35 -0.32 16.69
CA SER A 237 32.82 1.04 17.02
C SER A 237 32.44 1.49 18.42
N ARG A 238 31.47 0.83 19.08
CA ARG A 238 30.83 1.27 20.34
C ARG A 238 30.33 2.72 20.30
N SER A 239 30.02 3.22 19.11
CA SER A 239 29.49 4.57 18.92
C SER A 239 27.97 4.56 19.09
N LYS A 240 27.44 5.60 19.75
CA LYS A 240 26.00 5.87 19.86
C LYS A 240 25.67 7.16 19.15
N ARG A 241 24.68 7.14 18.26
CA ARG A 241 24.16 8.31 17.54
C ARG A 241 22.85 8.84 18.16
N GLY A 242 22.16 8.02 18.93
CA GLY A 242 20.81 8.27 19.44
C GLY A 242 19.73 8.11 18.36
N ASP A 243 19.96 7.27 17.34
CA ASP A 243 19.01 7.05 16.26
C ASP A 243 18.25 5.72 16.40
N TYR A 244 17.36 5.45 15.44
CA TYR A 244 16.53 4.25 15.46
C TYR A 244 17.34 2.95 15.46
N VAL A 245 18.53 2.93 14.83
CA VAL A 245 19.38 1.73 14.86
C VAL A 245 19.87 1.46 16.28
N ASP A 246 20.23 2.50 17.04
CA ASP A 246 20.59 2.36 18.45
C ASP A 246 19.41 1.83 19.28
N SER A 247 18.19 2.32 19.04
CA SER A 247 16.98 1.81 19.71
C SER A 247 16.71 0.34 19.39
N ILE A 248 17.01 -0.10 18.17
CA ILE A 248 16.83 -1.50 17.77
C ILE A 248 17.92 -2.41 18.38
N ILE A 249 19.15 -1.94 18.48
CA ILE A 249 20.22 -2.66 19.21
C ILE A 249 19.87 -2.77 20.70
N GLU A 250 19.33 -1.71 21.31
CA GLU A 250 18.86 -1.74 22.70
C GLU A 250 17.71 -2.75 22.87
N LEU A 251 16.74 -2.77 21.94
CA LEU A 251 15.64 -3.74 21.94
C LEU A 251 16.13 -5.19 21.86
N GLU A 252 17.16 -5.47 21.06
CA GLU A 252 17.74 -6.82 20.94
C GLU A 252 18.39 -7.26 22.27
N ASN A 253 19.08 -6.35 22.95
CA ASN A 253 19.83 -6.63 24.17
C ASN A 253 18.97 -6.62 25.45
N ASP A 254 17.78 -6.03 25.40
CA ASP A 254 16.87 -5.96 26.55
C ASP A 254 16.17 -7.29 26.86
N LYS A 255 15.50 -7.36 28.02
CA LYS A 255 14.74 -8.55 28.42
C LYS A 255 13.55 -8.78 27.48
N GLN A 256 13.68 -9.76 26.60
CA GLN A 256 12.66 -10.12 25.62
C GLN A 256 11.58 -11.06 26.17
N SER A 257 10.41 -11.05 25.53
CA SER A 257 9.31 -11.97 25.84
C SER A 257 9.64 -13.40 25.39
N PRO A 258 9.21 -14.44 26.12
CA PRO A 258 9.33 -15.82 25.65
C PRO A 258 8.60 -16.09 24.33
N LEU A 259 7.58 -15.27 24.00
CA LEU A 259 6.74 -15.43 22.81
C LEU A 259 7.21 -14.60 21.62
N TRP A 260 7.85 -13.44 21.87
CA TRP A 260 8.23 -12.49 20.84
C TRP A 260 9.72 -12.18 20.96
N LYS A 261 10.48 -12.77 20.03
CA LYS A 261 11.92 -12.56 19.93
C LYS A 261 12.27 -11.63 18.78
N PHE A 262 12.88 -10.50 19.13
CA PHE A 262 13.47 -9.52 18.22
C PHE A 262 14.96 -9.81 18.12
N GLU A 263 15.30 -10.84 17.34
CA GLU A 263 16.67 -11.29 17.05
C GLU A 263 16.83 -11.52 15.53
N GLY A 264 18.02 -11.28 14.97
CA GLY A 264 18.34 -11.55 13.55
C GLY A 264 17.43 -10.83 12.54
N GLU A 265 16.84 -11.57 11.58
CA GLU A 265 15.95 -11.01 10.55
C GLU A 265 14.71 -10.30 11.14
N ASN A 266 14.26 -10.69 12.33
CA ASN A 266 13.10 -10.08 12.98
C ASN A 266 13.34 -8.61 13.39
N LEU A 267 14.59 -8.23 13.69
CA LEU A 267 14.94 -6.81 13.90
C LEU A 267 14.75 -6.01 12.62
N PHE A 268 15.26 -6.54 11.49
CA PHE A 268 15.15 -5.86 10.20
C PHE A 268 13.69 -5.61 9.82
N PHE A 269 12.79 -6.55 10.12
CA PHE A 269 11.37 -6.37 9.82
C PHE A 269 10.72 -5.21 10.59
N GLN A 270 11.27 -4.78 11.73
CA GLN A 270 10.79 -3.58 12.43
C GLN A 270 11.03 -2.31 11.59
N SER A 271 12.16 -2.27 10.87
CA SER A 271 12.46 -1.18 9.93
C SER A 271 11.45 -1.09 8.78
N GLY A 272 10.73 -2.17 8.49
CA GLY A 272 9.64 -2.25 7.51
C GLY A 272 8.55 -1.18 7.67
N LEU A 273 8.32 -0.70 8.90
CA LEU A 273 7.37 0.37 9.18
C LEU A 273 7.76 1.68 8.48
N PHE A 274 9.04 2.05 8.47
CA PHE A 274 9.52 3.27 7.80
C PHE A 274 9.30 3.21 6.29
N PHE A 275 9.50 2.04 5.68
CA PHE A 275 9.21 1.82 4.26
C PHE A 275 7.72 1.99 3.96
N SER A 276 6.84 1.61 4.89
CA SER A 276 5.39 1.80 4.72
C SER A 276 4.98 3.28 4.77
N GLY A 277 5.71 4.11 5.54
CA GLY A 277 5.53 5.55 5.60
C GLY A 277 6.05 6.33 4.39
N LEU A 278 6.91 5.71 3.56
CA LEU A 278 7.50 6.38 2.39
C LEU A 278 6.43 6.84 1.41
N GLU A 279 5.69 5.88 0.87
CA GLU A 279 4.76 6.10 -0.24
C GLU A 279 3.68 7.13 0.12
N SER A 280 3.14 7.03 1.33
CA SER A 280 2.10 7.94 1.81
C SER A 280 2.62 9.37 1.96
N SER A 281 3.80 9.54 2.55
CA SER A 281 4.41 10.85 2.78
C SER A 281 4.87 11.51 1.47
N THR A 282 5.55 10.77 0.59
CA THR A 282 6.04 11.30 -0.69
C THR A 282 4.89 11.62 -1.64
N THR A 283 3.83 10.80 -1.65
CA THR A 283 2.61 11.09 -2.42
C THR A 283 1.92 12.34 -1.88
N THR A 284 1.78 12.46 -0.56
CA THR A 284 1.19 13.64 0.07
C THR A 284 1.97 14.92 -0.29
N ALA A 285 3.29 14.90 -0.14
CA ALA A 285 4.12 16.04 -0.52
C ALA A 285 3.99 16.37 -2.02
N THR A 286 3.90 15.36 -2.88
CA THR A 286 3.76 15.54 -4.33
C THR A 286 2.44 16.24 -4.68
N VAL A 287 1.32 15.76 -4.15
CA VAL A 287 0.01 16.35 -4.45
C VAL A 287 -0.14 17.75 -3.85
N VAL A 288 0.40 17.99 -2.64
CA VAL A 288 0.40 19.33 -2.04
C VAL A 288 1.22 20.30 -2.88
N LEU A 289 2.41 19.90 -3.34
CA LEU A 289 3.22 20.74 -4.23
C LEU A 289 2.50 21.01 -5.56
N MET A 290 1.82 20.02 -6.12
CA MET A 290 1.03 20.18 -7.34
C MET A 290 -0.11 21.19 -7.15
N GLU A 291 -0.89 21.07 -6.08
CA GLU A 291 -1.99 21.99 -5.77
C GLU A 291 -1.49 23.42 -5.53
N LEU A 292 -0.40 23.59 -4.77
CA LEU A 292 0.21 24.90 -4.54
C LEU A 292 0.76 25.49 -5.84
N ALA A 293 1.36 24.69 -6.73
CA ALA A 293 1.87 25.17 -8.01
C ALA A 293 0.75 25.70 -8.93
N GLN A 294 -0.47 25.16 -8.81
CA GLN A 294 -1.64 25.61 -9.58
C GLN A 294 -2.33 26.83 -8.94
N ASN A 295 -2.12 27.07 -7.64
CA ASN A 295 -2.80 28.11 -6.87
C ASN A 295 -1.81 29.09 -6.24
N LYS A 296 -1.37 30.09 -7.03
CA LYS A 296 -0.33 31.04 -6.62
C LYS A 296 -0.65 31.75 -5.30
N GLU A 297 -1.90 32.16 -5.08
CA GLU A 297 -2.31 32.81 -3.83
C GLU A 297 -2.03 31.93 -2.60
N TYR A 298 -2.41 30.65 -2.66
CA TYR A 298 -2.19 29.71 -1.56
C TYR A 298 -0.71 29.37 -1.39
N GLN A 299 0.04 29.29 -2.50
CA GLN A 299 1.49 29.12 -2.45
C GLN A 299 2.19 30.30 -1.77
N ASP A 300 1.79 31.54 -2.09
CA ASP A 300 2.36 32.74 -1.47
C ASP A 300 2.08 32.76 0.03
N ARG A 301 0.84 32.45 0.44
CA ARG A 301 0.44 32.35 1.85
C ARG A 301 1.22 31.26 2.60
N ALA A 302 1.36 30.07 2.02
CA ALA A 302 2.16 28.99 2.62
C ALA A 302 3.64 29.37 2.74
N ARG A 303 4.19 30.07 1.74
CA ARG A 303 5.56 30.58 1.80
C ARG A 303 5.73 31.63 2.89
N GLU A 304 4.78 32.55 3.06
CA GLU A 304 4.81 33.54 4.13
C GLU A 304 4.76 32.89 5.51
N ASP A 305 3.93 31.87 5.67
CA ASP A 305 3.79 31.09 6.91
C ASP A 305 5.12 30.43 7.31
N VAL A 306 5.78 29.73 6.36
CA VAL A 306 7.12 29.14 6.56
C VAL A 306 8.15 30.20 6.92
N LYS A 307 8.17 31.34 6.19
CA LYS A 307 9.14 32.42 6.44
C LYS A 307 8.96 33.04 7.83
N LYS A 308 7.72 33.20 8.30
CA LYS A 308 7.42 33.73 9.63
C LYS A 308 7.92 32.77 10.71
N ALA A 309 7.63 31.48 10.57
CA ALA A 309 8.08 30.47 11.52
C ALA A 309 9.62 30.38 11.58
N ASP A 310 10.30 30.37 10.43
CA ASP A 310 11.78 30.36 10.38
C ASP A 310 12.39 31.62 10.98
N ALA A 311 11.81 32.80 10.74
CA ALA A 311 12.31 34.06 11.30
C ALA A 311 12.18 34.13 12.84
N GLU A 312 11.16 33.49 13.42
CA GLU A 312 10.89 33.52 14.85
C GLU A 312 11.62 32.41 15.62
N TYR A 313 11.67 31.20 15.06
CA TYR A 313 12.15 30.00 15.76
C TYR A 313 13.43 29.39 15.11
N GLY A 314 13.72 29.67 13.84
CA GLY A 314 14.74 28.98 13.04
C GLY A 314 14.28 27.58 12.59
N TRP A 315 15.12 26.80 11.91
CA TRP A 315 14.77 25.44 11.45
C TRP A 315 14.85 24.38 12.56
N ILE A 316 14.02 24.54 13.59
CA ILE A 316 13.87 23.60 14.73
C ILE A 316 12.43 23.09 14.83
N PHE A 317 12.19 22.13 15.72
CA PHE A 317 10.89 21.46 15.87
C PHE A 317 9.74 22.47 16.10
N GLU A 318 9.98 23.46 16.96
CA GLU A 318 9.04 24.51 17.31
C GLU A 318 8.60 25.33 16.10
N ALA A 319 9.45 25.51 15.09
CA ALA A 319 9.08 26.21 13.88
C ALA A 319 8.06 25.44 13.05
N PHE A 320 8.28 24.13 12.88
CA PHE A 320 7.36 23.27 12.13
C PHE A 320 5.97 23.24 12.78
N ASP A 321 5.92 23.17 14.11
CA ASP A 321 4.67 23.26 14.86
C ASP A 321 3.95 24.60 14.64
N ASN A 322 4.63 25.67 14.22
CA ASN A 322 4.04 26.98 13.98
C ASN A 322 3.72 27.25 12.49
N MET A 323 3.99 26.33 11.57
CA MET A 323 3.62 26.44 10.15
C MET A 323 2.14 26.06 9.93
N LYS A 324 1.22 26.75 10.61
CA LYS A 324 -0.21 26.39 10.68
C LYS A 324 -0.93 26.43 9.35
N TYR A 325 -0.58 27.37 8.47
CA TYR A 325 -1.21 27.43 7.15
C TYR A 325 -0.65 26.34 6.23
N LEU A 326 0.65 26.03 6.33
CA LEU A 326 1.22 24.87 5.63
C LEU A 326 0.57 23.55 6.08
N ASP A 327 0.32 23.38 7.38
CA ASP A 327 -0.43 22.23 7.91
C ASP A 327 -1.82 22.11 7.29
N LEU A 328 -2.54 23.23 7.12
CA LEU A 328 -3.83 23.24 6.44
C LEU A 328 -3.71 22.85 4.96
N CYS A 329 -2.67 23.30 4.26
CA CYS A 329 -2.40 22.86 2.88
C CYS A 329 -2.15 21.34 2.81
N ILE A 330 -1.41 20.79 3.77
CA ILE A 330 -1.15 19.34 3.86
C ILE A 330 -2.46 18.59 4.15
N ALA A 331 -3.25 19.06 5.13
CA ALA A 331 -4.53 18.46 5.48
C ALA A 331 -5.51 18.46 4.30
N GLU A 332 -5.57 19.55 3.54
CA GLU A 332 -6.41 19.66 2.36
C GLU A 332 -5.91 18.77 1.21
N GLY A 333 -4.59 18.67 1.03
CA GLY A 333 -3.98 17.73 0.08
C GLY A 333 -4.36 16.29 0.37
N VAL A 334 -4.30 15.86 1.65
CA VAL A 334 -4.71 14.51 2.07
C VAL A 334 -6.24 14.33 1.99
N ARG A 335 -7.03 15.39 2.19
CA ARG A 335 -8.49 15.35 2.02
C ARG A 335 -8.89 15.10 0.57
N LEU A 336 -8.21 15.76 -0.38
CA LEU A 336 -8.46 15.64 -1.82
C LEU A 336 -7.87 14.34 -2.40
N TYR A 337 -6.66 13.99 -1.96
CA TYR A 337 -5.87 12.88 -2.50
C TYR A 337 -5.37 11.97 -1.37
N PRO A 338 -6.27 11.24 -0.69
CA PRO A 338 -5.86 10.37 0.41
C PRO A 338 -4.94 9.24 -0.10
N PRO A 339 -3.70 9.11 0.42
CA PRO A 339 -2.79 8.06 -0.03
C PRO A 339 -3.34 6.65 0.21
N VAL A 340 -4.14 6.49 1.27
CA VAL A 340 -4.88 5.27 1.58
C VAL A 340 -6.37 5.57 1.48
N VAL A 341 -6.99 5.03 0.44
CA VAL A 341 -8.38 5.34 0.02
C VAL A 341 -9.47 4.61 0.81
N HIS A 342 -9.12 3.60 1.62
CA HIS A 342 -10.07 2.85 2.44
C HIS A 342 -9.41 2.28 3.69
N LEU A 343 -10.22 2.03 4.71
CA LEU A 343 -9.83 1.29 5.90
C LEU A 343 -10.63 -0.01 5.95
N ASP A 344 -9.94 -1.13 6.13
CA ASP A 344 -10.55 -2.45 6.24
C ASP A 344 -10.42 -3.00 7.66
N ARG A 345 -11.39 -3.84 8.02
CA ARG A 345 -11.47 -4.53 9.31
C ARG A 345 -12.02 -5.93 9.08
N TYR A 346 -11.57 -6.89 9.87
CA TYR A 346 -12.07 -8.26 9.89
C TYR A 346 -12.81 -8.52 11.20
N THR A 347 -14.01 -9.12 11.12
CA THR A 347 -14.76 -9.48 12.33
C THR A 347 -14.22 -10.78 12.90
N CYS A 348 -13.74 -10.75 14.14
CA CYS A 348 -13.21 -11.93 14.82
C CYS A 348 -14.33 -12.83 15.37
N GLN A 349 -15.53 -12.27 15.55
CA GLN A 349 -16.73 -12.95 16.08
C GLN A 349 -17.99 -12.47 15.33
N ASP A 350 -19.06 -13.26 15.38
CA ASP A 350 -20.36 -12.96 14.76
C ASP A 350 -21.20 -11.98 15.61
#